data_AF-A0A0G0R7Q5-F1
#
_entry.id   AF-A0A0G0R7Q5-F1
#
_cell.length_a   1.000
_cell.length_b   1.000
_cell.length_c   1.000
_cell.angle_alpha   90.00
_cell.angle_beta   90.00
_cell.angle_gamma   90.00
#
_symmetry.space_group_name_H-M   'P 1'
#
loop_
_entity.id
_entity.type
_entity.pdbx_description
1 polymer ?
#
loop_
_entity_poly.entity_id
_entity_poly.type
_entity_poly.pdbx_seq_one_letter_code
_entity_poly.pdbx_strand_id
1 'polypeptide(L)'
;MARAIARSTDTFFYKVGEFLGPTRLADWATTYGLGRRNGIDLPGEVAGLIPTPEWKEKTKGERWFLGNTYHMSIGQGDVAATPLQISSMTSVVANGGNLCVPRVWVGDGGGKCKNLGIKDSTLEVVKEGMLGACSPGGTAGVFFNFKPQTSCKTGTAQTISEKTHAWFTSYAPAEVVEEGAQSAIVVTAIVEDGGEGSVVAAPVVKKVYQEWFK
;
A
#
# COMPACT_ATOMS: atom_id res chain seq x y z
N MET A 1 -5.02 16.60 2.86
CA MET A 1 -4.41 15.25 2.89
C MET A 1 -4.79 14.43 1.67
N ALA A 2 -6.08 14.25 1.35
CA ALA A 2 -6.54 13.51 0.17
C ALA A 2 -5.82 13.92 -1.14
N ARG A 3 -5.69 15.22 -1.43
CA ARG A 3 -4.92 15.72 -2.59
C ARG A 3 -3.45 15.25 -2.61
N ALA A 4 -2.78 15.19 -1.46
CA ALA A 4 -1.39 14.75 -1.38
C ALA A 4 -1.26 13.24 -1.68
N ILE A 5 -2.25 12.43 -1.27
CA ILE A 5 -2.35 11.01 -1.65
C ILE A 5 -2.61 10.89 -3.16
N ALA A 6 -3.61 11.62 -3.66
CA ALA A 6 -4.02 11.58 -5.08
C ALA A 6 -2.92 12.00 -6.05
N ARG A 7 -2.09 12.98 -5.65
CA ARG A 7 -0.97 13.52 -6.46
C ARG A 7 0.39 12.95 -6.06
N SER A 8 0.44 11.99 -5.13
CA SER A 8 1.69 11.39 -4.64
C SER A 8 2.75 12.43 -4.26
N THR A 9 2.40 13.41 -3.41
CA THR A 9 3.25 14.56 -3.11
C THR A 9 4.22 14.30 -1.96
N ASP A 10 5.49 14.03 -2.28
CA ASP A 10 6.53 13.67 -1.30
C ASP A 10 6.75 14.75 -0.23
N THR A 11 6.76 16.03 -0.61
CA THR A 11 7.01 17.14 0.33
C THR A 11 5.99 17.22 1.46
N PHE A 12 4.74 16.81 1.20
CA PHE A 12 3.72 16.68 2.23
C PHE A 12 4.05 15.54 3.20
N PHE A 13 4.43 14.37 2.69
CA PHE A 13 4.75 13.20 3.50
C PHE A 13 6.08 13.33 4.26
N TYR A 14 7.05 14.09 3.73
CA TYR A 14 8.24 14.48 4.49
C TYR A 14 7.87 15.26 5.76
N LYS A 15 6.95 16.22 5.65
CA LYS A 15 6.48 17.01 6.80
C LYS A 15 5.66 16.19 7.78
N VAL A 16 4.83 15.27 7.29
CA VAL A 16 4.12 14.31 8.15
C VAL A 16 5.11 13.40 8.87
N GLY A 17 6.12 12.88 8.17
CA GLY A 17 7.15 12.02 8.74
C GLY A 17 7.99 12.73 9.80
N GLU A 18 8.42 13.96 9.55
CA GLU A 18 9.10 14.81 10.53
C GLU A 18 8.25 15.05 11.78
N PHE A 19 6.96 15.33 11.61
CA PHE A 19 6.04 15.53 12.74
C PHE A 19 5.82 14.27 13.58
N LEU A 20 5.71 13.10 12.94
CA LEU A 20 5.46 11.83 13.64
C LEU A 20 6.72 11.24 14.28
N GLY A 21 7.87 11.41 13.64
CA GLY A 21 9.12 10.76 14.01
C GLY A 21 9.17 9.27 13.64
N PRO A 22 10.37 8.67 13.68
CA PRO A 22 10.60 7.31 13.18
C PRO A 22 9.88 6.23 14.00
N THR A 23 9.78 6.40 15.33
CA THR A 23 9.12 5.43 16.22
C THR A 23 7.65 5.27 15.88
N ARG A 24 6.88 6.38 15.79
CA ARG A 24 5.45 6.30 15.46
C ARG A 24 5.20 5.78 14.05
N LEU A 25 6.08 6.13 13.10
CA LEU A 25 6.01 5.56 11.74
C LEU A 25 6.20 4.04 11.78
N ALA A 26 7.20 3.55 12.52
CA ALA A 26 7.46 2.12 12.68
C ALA A 26 6.30 1.39 13.38
N ASP A 27 5.75 1.98 14.44
CA ASP A 27 4.64 1.41 15.20
C ASP A 27 3.40 1.23 14.32
N TRP A 28 3.04 2.26 13.54
CA TRP A 28 1.90 2.18 12.62
C TRP A 28 2.18 1.20 11.47
N ALA A 29 3.37 1.23 10.86
CA ALA A 29 3.75 0.27 9.83
C ALA A 29 3.63 -1.19 10.33
N THR A 30 4.10 -1.45 11.55
CA THR A 30 3.98 -2.77 12.21
C THR A 30 2.53 -3.12 12.53
N THR A 31 1.72 -2.13 12.91
CA THR A 31 0.27 -2.29 13.14
C THR A 31 -0.45 -2.74 11.87
N TYR A 32 -0.08 -2.18 10.71
CA TYR A 32 -0.54 -2.61 9.38
C TYR A 32 0.04 -3.97 8.92
N GLY A 33 0.95 -4.57 9.69
CA GLY A 33 1.55 -5.87 9.38
C GLY A 33 2.85 -5.82 8.57
N LEU A 34 3.41 -4.64 8.33
CA LEU A 34 4.71 -4.51 7.68
C LEU A 34 5.84 -4.92 8.64
N GLY A 35 6.96 -5.40 8.09
CA GLY A 35 8.12 -5.84 8.89
C GLY A 35 7.93 -7.16 9.64
N ARG A 36 6.80 -7.84 9.44
CA ARG A 36 6.51 -9.19 9.97
C ARG A 36 5.84 -10.06 8.91
N ARG A 37 5.91 -11.38 9.10
CA ARG A 37 5.13 -12.35 8.32
C ARG A 37 3.62 -12.10 8.54
N ASN A 38 2.82 -12.10 7.47
CA ASN A 38 1.36 -11.99 7.52
C ASN A 38 0.71 -13.28 8.02
N GLY A 39 1.38 -14.43 7.87
CA GLY A 39 0.88 -15.73 8.29
C GLY A 39 0.05 -16.44 7.22
N ILE A 40 0.36 -16.21 5.94
CA ILE A 40 -0.27 -16.94 4.84
C ILE A 40 0.02 -18.44 4.95
N ASP A 41 -0.92 -19.27 4.50
CA ASP A 41 -0.86 -20.72 4.44
C ASP A 41 0.04 -21.25 3.30
N LEU A 42 1.10 -20.51 2.97
CA LEU A 42 2.10 -20.87 1.97
C LEU A 42 3.51 -20.84 2.57
N PRO A 43 4.41 -21.77 2.15
CA PRO A 43 5.81 -21.70 2.53
C PRO A 43 6.51 -20.51 1.87
N GLY A 44 7.65 -20.09 2.44
CA GLY A 44 8.53 -19.08 1.84
C GLY A 44 8.20 -17.62 2.18
N GLU A 45 7.27 -17.36 3.11
CA GLU A 45 6.97 -15.99 3.51
C GLU A 45 8.16 -15.30 4.20
N VAL A 46 8.49 -14.10 3.73
CA VAL A 46 9.51 -13.23 4.31
C VAL A 46 8.86 -12.02 4.99
N ALA A 47 9.51 -11.49 6.03
CA ALA A 47 8.94 -10.45 6.88
C ALA A 47 9.05 -9.03 6.31
N GLY A 48 9.87 -8.80 5.27
CA GLY A 48 10.27 -7.45 4.90
C GLY A 48 11.09 -6.79 6.01
N LEU A 49 11.19 -5.45 5.98
CA LEU A 49 11.93 -4.64 6.94
C LEU A 49 11.26 -3.28 7.12
N ILE A 50 10.97 -2.93 8.36
CA ILE A 50 10.63 -1.57 8.77
C ILE A 50 11.76 -1.07 9.68
N PRO A 51 12.55 -0.08 9.25
CA PRO A 51 13.72 0.36 10.01
C PRO A 51 13.30 1.17 11.24
N THR A 52 14.02 0.99 12.34
CA THR A 52 13.95 1.82 13.55
C THR A 52 15.33 2.39 13.88
N PRO A 53 15.42 3.44 14.71
CA PRO A 53 16.71 3.94 15.19
C PRO A 53 17.59 2.84 15.80
N GLU A 54 17.00 1.96 16.62
CA GLU A 54 17.69 0.86 17.30
C GLU A 54 18.15 -0.21 16.29
N TRP A 55 17.30 -0.54 15.31
CA TRP A 55 17.67 -1.46 14.24
C TRP A 55 18.87 -0.93 13.45
N LYS A 56 18.88 0.37 13.14
CA LYS A 56 19.92 1.01 12.35
C LYS A 56 21.24 1.05 13.09
N GLU A 57 21.23 1.44 14.37
CA GLU A 57 22.42 1.45 15.21
C GLU A 57 23.00 0.04 15.36
N LYS A 58 22.14 -0.95 15.63
CA LYS A 58 22.58 -2.35 15.81
C LYS A 58 23.09 -2.99 14.52
N THR A 59 22.46 -2.73 13.38
CA THR A 59 22.74 -3.45 12.12
C THR A 59 23.79 -2.74 11.27
N LYS A 60 23.77 -1.41 11.26
CA LYS A 60 24.66 -0.58 10.43
C LYS A 60 25.72 0.17 11.22
N GLY A 61 25.63 0.21 12.56
CA GLY A 61 26.55 1.02 13.38
C GLY A 61 26.37 2.53 13.19
N GLU A 62 25.23 2.95 12.63
CA GLU A 62 24.95 4.33 12.27
C GLU A 62 23.84 4.92 13.13
N ARG A 63 24.00 6.17 13.55
CA ARG A 63 22.90 6.92 14.18
C ARG A 63 21.75 7.18 13.20
N TRP A 64 20.56 7.38 13.75
CA TRP A 64 19.39 7.81 12.98
C TRP A 64 19.48 9.31 12.66
N PHE A 65 19.24 9.67 11.41
CA PHE A 65 19.18 11.07 10.96
C PHE A 65 17.77 11.43 10.49
N LEU A 66 17.42 12.71 10.52
CA LEU A 66 16.11 13.19 10.03
C LEU A 66 15.84 12.78 8.58
N GLY A 67 16.87 12.73 7.73
CA GLY A 67 16.76 12.22 6.36
C GLY A 67 16.28 10.77 6.28
N ASN A 68 16.62 9.92 7.27
CA ASN A 68 16.10 8.56 7.33
C ASN A 68 14.58 8.55 7.58
N THR A 69 14.08 9.45 8.42
CA THR A 69 12.64 9.64 8.64
C THR A 69 11.94 10.10 7.36
N TYR A 70 12.54 11.02 6.60
CA TYR A 70 11.98 11.47 5.32
C TYR A 70 11.86 10.33 4.31
N HIS A 71 12.93 9.55 4.10
CA HIS A 71 12.88 8.40 3.19
C HIS A 71 11.86 7.36 3.68
N MET A 72 11.87 7.02 4.98
CA MET A 72 10.93 6.08 5.56
C MET A 72 9.47 6.51 5.35
N SER A 73 9.17 7.81 5.47
CA SER A 73 7.81 8.34 5.32
C SER A 73 7.20 8.18 3.92
N ILE A 74 8.04 8.00 2.90
CA ILE A 74 7.62 7.74 1.51
C ILE A 74 7.90 6.30 1.07
N GLY A 75 8.29 5.42 2.00
CA GLY A 75 8.59 4.01 1.70
C GLY A 75 9.93 3.78 1.01
N GLN A 76 10.90 4.67 1.18
CA GLN A 76 12.27 4.55 0.69
C GLN A 76 13.28 4.31 1.83
N GLY A 77 14.57 4.23 1.47
CA GLY A 77 15.65 3.96 2.40
C GLY A 77 15.72 2.47 2.71
N ASP A 78 15.66 2.13 3.99
CA ASP A 78 15.74 0.74 4.46
C ASP A 78 14.37 0.06 4.57
N VAL A 79 13.30 0.72 4.11
CA VAL A 79 11.95 0.12 4.06
C VAL A 79 11.93 -0.95 2.97
N ALA A 80 11.57 -2.17 3.34
CA ALA A 80 11.31 -3.26 2.41
C ALA A 80 9.97 -3.92 2.74
N ALA A 81 9.09 -4.05 1.75
CA ALA A 81 7.79 -4.67 1.91
C ALA A 81 7.53 -5.67 0.79
N THR A 82 6.86 -6.78 1.10
CA THR A 82 6.44 -7.75 0.10
C THR A 82 5.14 -7.30 -0.60
N PRO A 83 4.87 -7.74 -1.84
CA PRO A 83 3.59 -7.47 -2.49
C PRO A 83 2.38 -7.93 -1.66
N LEU A 84 2.52 -9.05 -0.94
CA LEU A 84 1.48 -9.55 -0.04
C LEU A 84 1.19 -8.60 1.14
N GLN A 85 2.23 -8.01 1.73
CA GLN A 85 2.09 -7.00 2.79
C GLN A 85 1.41 -5.72 2.27
N ILE A 86 1.78 -5.26 1.09
CA ILE A 86 1.15 -4.07 0.47
C ILE A 86 -0.32 -4.35 0.10
N SER A 87 -0.61 -5.55 -0.41
CA SER A 87 -1.98 -5.99 -0.67
C SER A 87 -2.82 -6.05 0.62
N SER A 88 -2.26 -6.63 1.68
CA SER A 88 -2.90 -6.69 3.00
C SER A 88 -3.17 -5.29 3.56
N MET A 89 -2.20 -4.37 3.47
CA MET A 89 -2.37 -2.97 3.87
C MET A 89 -3.47 -2.27 3.05
N THR A 90 -3.56 -2.54 1.76
CA THR A 90 -4.61 -1.99 0.89
C THR A 90 -5.99 -2.56 1.26
N SER A 91 -6.06 -3.84 1.63
CA SER A 91 -7.30 -4.49 2.07
C SER A 91 -7.88 -3.85 3.33
N VAL A 92 -7.03 -3.38 4.25
CA VAL A 92 -7.45 -2.65 5.46
C VAL A 92 -8.25 -1.40 5.09
N VAL A 93 -7.84 -0.67 4.05
CA VAL A 93 -8.56 0.52 3.59
C VAL A 93 -9.89 0.12 2.95
N ALA A 94 -9.89 -0.94 2.14
CA ALA A 94 -11.07 -1.43 1.44
C ALA A 94 -12.15 -2.01 2.38
N ASN A 95 -11.76 -2.64 3.49
CA ASN A 95 -12.66 -3.37 4.39
C ASN A 95 -12.94 -2.65 5.73
N GLY A 96 -12.71 -1.34 5.80
CA GLY A 96 -13.10 -0.53 6.96
C GLY A 96 -12.17 -0.66 8.18
N GLY A 97 -10.87 -0.88 7.97
CA GLY A 97 -9.87 -0.86 9.04
C GLY A 97 -9.54 -2.22 9.65
N ASN A 98 -9.91 -3.33 8.98
CA ASN A 98 -9.71 -4.67 9.47
C ASN A 98 -8.50 -5.34 8.78
N LEU A 99 -7.47 -5.70 9.53
CA LEU A 99 -6.36 -6.48 9.02
C LEU A 99 -6.68 -7.97 9.11
N CYS A 100 -6.90 -8.62 7.97
CA CYS A 100 -7.20 -10.04 7.88
C CYS A 100 -5.97 -10.84 7.42
N VAL A 101 -5.76 -12.02 8.01
CA VAL A 101 -4.71 -12.93 7.56
C VAL A 101 -5.05 -13.48 6.16
N PRO A 102 -4.20 -13.27 5.14
CA PRO A 102 -4.44 -13.80 3.80
C PRO A 102 -4.33 -15.33 3.78
N ARG A 103 -5.14 -15.99 2.95
CA ARG A 103 -5.18 -17.46 2.83
C ARG A 103 -5.48 -17.89 1.40
N VAL A 104 -4.92 -19.02 0.98
CA VAL A 104 -5.17 -19.66 -0.32
C VAL A 104 -6.17 -20.81 -0.17
N TRP A 105 -6.10 -21.57 0.91
CA TRP A 105 -7.10 -22.59 1.23
C TRP A 105 -8.48 -21.95 1.40
N VAL A 106 -9.56 -22.58 0.94
CA VAL A 106 -10.93 -22.01 0.96
C VAL A 106 -11.86 -22.71 1.98
N GLY A 107 -11.40 -23.72 2.72
CA GLY A 107 -12.23 -24.46 3.69
C GLY A 107 -12.67 -23.67 4.94
N ASP A 108 -13.45 -24.33 5.80
CA ASP A 108 -14.12 -23.70 6.95
C ASP A 108 -13.13 -23.14 7.99
N GLY A 109 -13.23 -21.83 8.23
CA GLY A 109 -12.39 -21.10 9.18
C GLY A 109 -11.91 -19.77 8.63
N GLY A 110 -12.84 -18.84 8.39
CA GLY A 110 -12.55 -17.50 7.85
C GLY A 110 -11.28 -16.90 8.47
N GLY A 111 -10.45 -16.27 7.63
CA GLY A 111 -9.16 -15.70 8.07
C GLY A 111 -9.37 -14.79 9.28
N LYS A 112 -8.52 -14.91 10.31
CA LYS A 112 -8.62 -14.08 11.50
C LYS A 112 -8.43 -12.61 11.12
N CYS A 113 -9.44 -11.80 11.37
CA CYS A 113 -9.39 -10.35 11.16
C CYS A 113 -9.23 -9.62 12.49
N LYS A 114 -8.42 -8.57 12.48
CA LYS A 114 -8.22 -7.68 13.63
C LYS A 114 -8.55 -6.25 13.22
N ASN A 115 -9.48 -5.62 13.92
CA ASN A 115 -9.73 -4.19 13.77
C ASN A 115 -8.53 -3.39 14.31
N LEU A 116 -7.99 -2.46 13.50
CA LEU A 116 -6.82 -1.66 13.86
C LEU A 116 -7.16 -0.40 14.68
N GLY A 117 -8.44 -0.11 14.93
CA GLY A 117 -8.90 1.06 15.68
C GLY A 117 -8.73 2.38 14.93
N ILE A 118 -8.69 2.33 13.59
CA ILE A 118 -8.58 3.53 12.75
C ILE A 118 -9.94 4.22 12.73
N LYS A 119 -9.96 5.53 12.97
CA LYS A 119 -11.21 6.32 12.91
C LYS A 119 -11.77 6.31 11.48
N ASP A 120 -13.09 6.19 11.36
CA ASP A 120 -13.77 6.22 10.05
C ASP A 120 -13.42 7.49 9.27
N SER A 121 -13.40 8.65 9.92
CA SER A 121 -13.02 9.92 9.28
C SER A 121 -11.59 9.91 8.73
N THR A 122 -10.68 9.12 9.29
CA THR A 122 -9.32 8.95 8.77
C THR A 122 -9.32 8.00 7.57
N LEU A 123 -10.08 6.91 7.63
CA LEU A 123 -10.24 5.99 6.50
C LEU A 123 -10.86 6.71 5.30
N GLU A 124 -11.89 7.52 5.49
CA GLU A 124 -12.53 8.26 4.40
C GLU A 124 -11.59 9.21 3.69
N VAL A 125 -10.73 9.94 4.42
CA VAL A 125 -9.71 10.81 3.80
C VAL A 125 -8.69 10.01 2.98
N VAL A 126 -8.34 8.79 3.42
CA VAL A 126 -7.44 7.91 2.67
C VAL A 126 -8.14 7.35 1.43
N LYS A 127 -9.38 6.89 1.56
CA LYS A 127 -10.21 6.40 0.44
C LYS A 127 -10.41 7.48 -0.62
N GLU A 128 -10.76 8.71 -0.21
CA GLU A 128 -10.89 9.87 -1.10
C GLU A 128 -9.57 10.13 -1.85
N GLY A 129 -8.44 10.07 -1.14
CA GLY A 129 -7.12 10.23 -1.74
C GLY A 129 -6.78 9.15 -2.76
N MET A 130 -7.07 7.88 -2.45
CA MET A 130 -6.83 6.75 -3.33
C MET A 130 -7.77 6.75 -4.55
N LEU A 131 -9.04 7.10 -4.36
CA LEU A 131 -10.00 7.32 -5.45
C LEU A 131 -9.50 8.46 -6.35
N GLY A 132 -9.04 9.56 -5.76
CA GLY A 132 -8.47 10.70 -6.47
C GLY A 132 -7.24 10.34 -7.30
N ALA A 133 -6.40 9.40 -6.85
CA ALA A 133 -5.24 8.94 -7.62
C ALA A 133 -5.64 8.25 -8.93
N CYS A 134 -6.81 7.60 -8.96
CA CYS A 134 -7.39 6.92 -10.12
C CYS A 134 -8.45 7.76 -10.86
N SER A 135 -8.68 9.00 -10.45
CA SER A 135 -9.62 9.94 -11.07
C SER A 135 -8.89 11.04 -11.85
N PRO A 136 -9.55 11.76 -12.78
CA PRO A 136 -8.93 12.83 -13.55
C PRO A 136 -8.11 13.81 -12.69
N GLY A 137 -6.84 13.99 -13.05
CA GLY A 137 -5.88 14.78 -12.27
C GLY A 137 -5.09 13.97 -11.24
N GLY A 138 -5.37 12.68 -11.05
CA GLY A 138 -4.57 11.74 -10.28
C GLY A 138 -3.33 11.23 -11.03
N THR A 139 -2.61 10.28 -10.43
CA THR A 139 -1.39 9.69 -11.01
C THR A 139 -1.65 8.48 -11.92
N ALA A 140 -2.80 7.81 -11.79
CA ALA A 140 -3.11 6.57 -12.50
C ALA A 140 -4.03 6.81 -13.71
N GLY A 141 -3.54 7.56 -14.71
CA GLY A 141 -4.30 7.98 -15.88
C GLY A 141 -5.08 6.87 -16.59
N VAL A 142 -4.55 5.65 -16.59
CA VAL A 142 -5.17 4.48 -17.23
C VAL A 142 -6.52 4.07 -16.61
N PHE A 143 -6.82 4.52 -15.38
CA PHE A 143 -8.05 4.21 -14.65
C PHE A 143 -9.12 5.32 -14.69
N PHE A 144 -8.83 6.50 -15.26
CA PHE A 144 -9.73 7.66 -15.18
C PHE A 144 -11.16 7.40 -15.68
N ASN A 145 -11.30 6.56 -16.70
CA ASN A 145 -12.58 6.17 -17.30
C ASN A 145 -12.92 4.70 -17.07
N PHE A 146 -12.23 4.02 -16.15
CA PHE A 146 -12.48 2.61 -15.88
C PHE A 146 -13.75 2.43 -15.02
N LYS A 147 -14.49 1.35 -15.27
CA LYS A 147 -15.63 0.92 -14.47
C LYS A 147 -15.44 -0.55 -14.07
N PRO A 148 -15.72 -0.92 -12.81
CA PRO A 148 -16.18 -0.06 -11.71
C PRO A 148 -15.15 0.97 -11.24
N GLN A 149 -15.58 1.99 -10.47
CA GLN A 149 -14.66 2.97 -9.89
C GLN A 149 -13.59 2.25 -9.08
N THR A 150 -12.36 2.74 -9.17
CA THR A 150 -11.18 2.10 -8.59
C THR A 150 -10.48 3.09 -7.66
N SER A 151 -10.13 2.64 -6.46
CA SER A 151 -9.24 3.37 -5.54
C SER A 151 -7.84 2.79 -5.66
N CYS A 152 -6.83 3.63 -5.84
CA CYS A 152 -5.47 3.14 -6.10
C CYS A 152 -4.36 4.01 -5.55
N LYS A 153 -3.14 3.49 -5.65
CA LYS A 153 -1.91 4.24 -5.45
C LYS A 153 -0.80 3.70 -6.37
N THR A 154 -0.13 4.60 -7.08
CA THR A 154 1.09 4.32 -7.84
C THR A 154 2.32 4.40 -6.92
N GLY A 155 3.37 3.66 -7.25
CA GLY A 155 4.65 3.74 -6.56
C GLY A 155 5.82 3.47 -7.51
N THR A 156 6.97 4.03 -7.16
CA THR A 156 8.23 3.86 -7.90
C THR A 156 9.34 3.66 -6.87
N ALA A 157 9.85 2.43 -6.77
CA ALA A 157 10.91 2.11 -5.81
C ALA A 157 12.28 2.17 -6.49
N GLN A 158 13.19 2.94 -5.91
CA GLN A 158 14.56 3.07 -6.42
C GLN A 158 15.33 1.76 -6.21
N THR A 159 16.18 1.42 -7.16
CA THR A 159 17.06 0.26 -7.10
C THR A 159 18.51 0.71 -7.18
N ILE A 160 19.44 -0.25 -7.09
CA ILE A 160 20.87 0.01 -7.35
C ILE A 160 21.12 0.23 -8.85
N SER A 161 20.21 -0.25 -9.71
CA SER A 161 20.28 -0.02 -11.16
C SER A 161 19.68 1.34 -11.53
N GLU A 162 19.83 1.74 -12.79
CA GLU A 162 19.18 2.94 -13.32
C GLU A 162 17.65 2.81 -13.42
N LYS A 163 17.11 1.58 -13.37
CA LYS A 163 15.68 1.33 -13.46
C LYS A 163 15.05 1.17 -12.09
N THR A 164 13.88 1.74 -11.93
CA THR A 164 13.08 1.61 -10.71
C THR A 164 12.15 0.41 -10.79
N HIS A 165 11.70 -0.14 -9.66
CA HIS A 165 10.59 -1.08 -9.65
C HIS A 165 9.26 -0.33 -9.75
N ALA A 166 8.40 -0.78 -10.67
CA ALA A 166 7.09 -0.19 -10.90
C ALA A 166 6.07 -0.83 -9.95
N TRP A 167 5.48 -0.05 -9.05
CA TRP A 167 4.48 -0.49 -8.09
C TRP A 167 3.10 0.07 -8.39
N PHE A 168 2.08 -0.75 -8.17
CA PHE A 168 0.70 -0.32 -8.16
C PHE A 168 -0.11 -1.17 -7.19
N THR A 169 -0.94 -0.53 -6.37
CA THR A 169 -1.92 -1.23 -5.55
C THR A 169 -3.27 -0.55 -5.67
N SER A 170 -4.33 -1.33 -5.69
CA SER A 170 -5.69 -0.81 -5.80
C SER A 170 -6.72 -1.77 -5.23
N TYR A 171 -7.92 -1.24 -5.05
CA TYR A 171 -9.12 -2.04 -4.85
C TYR A 171 -10.28 -1.52 -5.71
N ALA A 172 -11.15 -2.43 -6.12
CA ALA A 172 -12.35 -2.12 -6.89
C ALA A 172 -13.47 -3.15 -6.58
N PRO A 173 -14.76 -2.76 -6.59
CA PRO A 173 -15.25 -1.38 -6.70
C PRO A 173 -14.85 -0.51 -5.49
N ALA A 174 -14.63 0.80 -5.74
CA ALA A 174 -14.23 1.77 -4.72
C ALA A 174 -15.37 2.14 -3.75
N GLU A 175 -16.61 2.07 -4.25
CA GLU A 175 -17.84 2.21 -3.48
C GLU A 175 -18.63 0.90 -3.58
N VAL A 176 -19.30 0.51 -2.49
CA VAL A 176 -20.23 -0.62 -2.50
C VAL A 176 -21.47 -0.17 -3.25
N VAL A 177 -21.59 -0.63 -4.49
CA VAL A 177 -22.70 -0.28 -5.38
C VAL A 177 -23.84 -1.25 -5.09
N GLU A 178 -24.63 -0.97 -4.03
CA GLU A 178 -25.86 -1.67 -3.60
C GLU A 178 -25.72 -2.91 -2.68
N GLU A 179 -26.78 -3.21 -1.92
CA GLU A 179 -26.94 -4.46 -1.18
C GLU A 179 -26.98 -5.64 -2.17
N GLY A 180 -25.89 -6.42 -2.21
CA GLY A 180 -25.68 -7.48 -3.21
C GLY A 180 -24.52 -7.22 -4.17
N ALA A 181 -23.85 -6.06 -4.08
CA ALA A 181 -22.67 -5.76 -4.88
C ALA A 181 -21.54 -6.78 -4.65
N GLN A 182 -20.79 -7.05 -5.72
CA GLN A 182 -19.56 -7.83 -5.66
C GLN A 182 -18.61 -7.21 -4.62
N SER A 183 -18.11 -8.02 -3.70
CA SER A 183 -17.12 -7.58 -2.72
C SER A 183 -15.90 -6.97 -3.43
N ALA A 184 -15.34 -5.91 -2.85
CA ALA A 184 -14.13 -5.30 -3.38
C ALA A 184 -13.00 -6.33 -3.47
N ILE A 185 -12.33 -6.37 -4.62
CA ILE A 185 -11.10 -7.13 -4.81
C ILE A 185 -9.92 -6.17 -4.67
N VAL A 186 -8.83 -6.68 -4.10
CA VAL A 186 -7.57 -5.94 -3.98
C VAL A 186 -6.56 -6.57 -4.93
N VAL A 187 -5.89 -5.75 -5.73
CA VAL A 187 -4.82 -6.21 -6.61
C VAL A 187 -3.60 -5.32 -6.42
N THR A 188 -2.47 -5.96 -6.15
CA THR A 188 -1.16 -5.33 -6.05
C THR A 188 -0.23 -5.94 -7.08
N ALA A 189 0.45 -5.09 -7.85
CA ALA A 189 1.46 -5.50 -8.81
C ALA A 189 2.78 -4.77 -8.54
N ILE A 190 3.86 -5.54 -8.61
CA ILE A 190 5.22 -5.03 -8.76
C ILE A 190 5.77 -5.56 -10.08
N VAL A 191 6.45 -4.70 -10.85
CA VAL A 191 7.28 -5.12 -11.99
C VAL A 191 8.71 -4.69 -11.69
N GLU A 192 9.57 -5.68 -11.44
CA GLU A 192 11.00 -5.47 -11.20
C GLU A 192 11.64 -4.81 -12.42
N ASP A 193 12.50 -3.81 -12.16
CA ASP A 193 13.11 -2.92 -13.15
C ASP A 193 12.16 -2.40 -14.24
N GLY A 194 10.87 -2.28 -13.90
CA GLY A 194 9.79 -1.89 -14.81
C GLY A 194 9.66 -0.37 -15.02
N GLY A 195 10.36 0.45 -14.25
CA GLY A 195 10.26 1.91 -14.32
C GLY A 195 9.07 2.45 -13.53
N GLU A 196 8.19 3.20 -14.19
CA GLU A 196 7.12 3.97 -13.55
C GLU A 196 5.86 3.12 -13.28
N GLY A 197 5.37 3.14 -12.03
CA GLY A 197 4.16 2.41 -11.62
C GLY A 197 2.91 2.75 -12.42
N SER A 198 2.74 4.02 -12.81
CA SER A 198 1.58 4.50 -13.57
C SER A 198 1.55 3.97 -15.02
N VAL A 199 2.74 3.74 -15.60
CA VAL A 199 2.93 3.35 -17.00
C VAL A 199 3.00 1.84 -17.16
N VAL A 200 3.55 1.12 -16.17
CA VAL A 200 3.83 -0.32 -16.29
C VAL A 200 2.96 -1.17 -15.38
N ALA A 201 2.94 -0.93 -14.07
CA ALA A 201 2.19 -1.76 -13.13
C ALA A 201 0.67 -1.49 -13.20
N ALA A 202 0.24 -0.24 -13.39
CA ALA A 202 -1.18 0.11 -13.46
C ALA A 202 -1.92 -0.57 -14.64
N PRO A 203 -1.38 -0.63 -15.89
CA PRO A 203 -1.99 -1.41 -16.96
C PRO A 203 -2.12 -2.91 -16.68
N VAL A 204 -1.17 -3.51 -15.95
CA VAL A 204 -1.26 -4.93 -15.55
C VAL A 204 -2.48 -5.13 -14.67
N VAL A 205 -2.63 -4.30 -13.64
CA VAL A 205 -3.79 -4.36 -12.74
C VAL A 205 -5.10 -4.07 -13.47
N LYS A 206 -5.10 -3.13 -14.43
CA LYS A 206 -6.28 -2.86 -15.26
C LYS A 206 -6.73 -4.08 -16.04
N LYS A 207 -5.80 -4.86 -16.61
CA LYS A 207 -6.14 -6.11 -17.32
C LYS A 207 -6.75 -7.16 -16.38
N VAL A 208 -6.25 -7.28 -15.15
CA VAL A 208 -6.83 -8.17 -14.13
C VAL A 208 -8.27 -7.74 -13.81
N TYR A 209 -8.52 -6.45 -13.60
CA TYR A 209 -9.88 -5.95 -13.36
C TYR A 209 -10.80 -6.09 -14.57
N GLN A 210 -10.30 -5.88 -15.78
CA GLN A 210 -11.06 -6.13 -17.00
C GLN A 210 -11.48 -7.60 -17.11
N GLU A 211 -10.66 -8.54 -16.65
CA GLU A 211 -11.05 -9.96 -16.65
C GLU A 211 -12.03 -10.28 -15.53
N TRP A 212 -11.80 -9.73 -14.34
CA TRP A 212 -12.61 -10.03 -13.16
C TRP A 212 -14.03 -9.47 -13.22
N PHE A 213 -14.21 -8.28 -13.82
CA PHE A 213 -15.50 -7.59 -13.93
C PHE A 213 -16.16 -7.73 -15.31
N LYS A 214 -15.70 -8.68 -16.14
CA LYS A 214 -16.45 -9.12 -17.32
C LYS A 214 -17.79 -9.71 -16.91
#